data_AF-A0A6I5HEP5-F1
#
_entry.id   AF-A0A6I5HEP5-F1
#
_cell.length_a   1.000
_cell.length_b   1.000
_cell.length_c   1.000
_cell.angle_alpha   90.00
_cell.angle_beta   90.00
_cell.angle_gamma   90.00
#
_symmetry.space_group_name_H-M   'P 1'
#
loop_
_entity.id
_entity.type
_entity.pdbx_description
1 polymer ?
#
loop_
_entity_poly.entity_id
_entity_poly.type
_entity_poly.pdbx_seq_one_letter_code
_entity_poly.pdbx_strand_id
1 'polypeptide(L)'
;RAARAEREARARAEQRRARLRHEAAVAGAVASGARQLLAHVEVSLGRADRERSAAEAAKARGEQELAVARTAGRELKGELDKLTDSVHRGEVLGAEKRMRIEQLETKALEELGVEPEGLVAEYGPSRLVPPSPPADGERLPDDPDDPRNQPRPFVRAEQEKRLKAAERAYQQLGKVNPLALEEFAALEDRHKFLSEQLEDLKKTRADLLQVVKEVDERVEQVFTEAYRDTAREFEGVFSRLFPGGEGRLVLTDPDDMLATGVDVEARPPGKKVKRLSLLSGGERSLTAVALLVSIFKARPSPFYVMDEVEAALDDTNLQRLIRIMQELQEASQLIVITHQKRTMEVADALYGVSMQGDGVSKVISQRLR
;
A
#
# COMPACT_ATOMS: atom_id res chain seq x y z
N ARG A 1 78.37 138.51 70.51
CA ARG A 1 77.25 137.57 70.20
C ARG A 1 76.70 137.76 68.77
N ALA A 2 76.60 138.97 68.22
CA ALA A 2 76.11 139.24 66.85
C ALA A 2 76.98 138.65 65.71
N ALA A 3 78.32 138.73 65.79
CA ALA A 3 79.22 138.24 64.73
C ALA A 3 79.22 136.70 64.56
N ARG A 4 78.70 135.92 65.52
CA ARG A 4 78.61 134.45 65.44
C ARG A 4 77.33 134.02 64.72
N ALA A 5 76.23 134.74 64.94
CA ALA A 5 74.95 134.51 64.29
C ALA A 5 74.98 134.82 62.77
N GLU A 6 75.70 135.87 62.36
CA GLU A 6 75.84 136.19 60.93
C GLU A 6 76.70 135.15 60.18
N ARG A 7 77.75 134.63 60.81
CA ARG A 7 78.57 133.55 60.25
C ARG A 7 77.79 132.24 60.16
N GLU A 8 76.98 131.91 61.17
CA GLU A 8 76.10 130.74 61.12
C GLU A 8 75.00 130.88 60.06
N ALA A 9 74.42 132.06 59.87
CA ALA A 9 73.41 132.30 58.84
C ALA A 9 74.00 132.20 57.42
N ARG A 10 75.19 132.76 57.17
CA ARG A 10 75.92 132.57 55.91
C ARG A 10 76.29 131.11 55.67
N ALA A 11 76.79 130.41 56.69
CA ALA A 11 77.11 128.98 56.58
C ALA A 11 75.88 128.11 56.29
N ARG A 12 74.72 128.38 56.93
CA ARG A 12 73.46 127.68 56.64
C ARG A 12 72.92 128.00 55.24
N ALA A 13 73.06 129.24 54.78
CA ALA A 13 72.66 129.64 53.42
C ALA A 13 73.57 129.01 52.35
N GLU A 14 74.88 128.92 52.59
CA GLU A 14 75.82 128.19 51.74
C GLU A 14 75.52 126.69 51.73
N GLN A 15 75.28 126.06 52.89
CA GLN A 15 74.87 124.66 52.96
C GLN A 15 73.56 124.40 52.22
N ARG A 16 72.56 125.29 52.35
CA ARG A 16 71.29 125.17 51.61
C ARG A 16 71.50 125.35 50.10
N ARG A 17 72.32 126.30 49.67
CA ARG A 17 72.67 126.48 48.24
C ARG A 17 73.45 125.28 47.70
N ALA A 18 74.39 124.72 48.47
CA ALA A 18 75.14 123.53 48.11
C ALA A 18 74.21 122.31 48.00
N ARG A 19 73.29 122.14 48.95
CA ARG A 19 72.27 121.08 48.91
C ARG A 19 71.34 121.20 47.71
N LEU A 20 70.79 122.39 47.43
CA LEU A 20 69.93 122.62 46.27
C LEU A 20 70.69 122.40 44.94
N ARG A 21 71.97 122.78 44.86
CA ARG A 21 72.82 122.48 43.70
C ARG A 21 73.03 120.98 43.54
N HIS A 22 73.25 120.25 44.63
CA HIS A 22 73.39 118.79 44.60
C HIS A 22 72.07 118.10 44.19
N GLU A 23 70.94 118.49 44.78
CA GLU A 23 69.61 117.98 44.43
C GLU A 23 69.26 118.29 42.96
N ALA A 24 69.57 119.48 42.45
CA ALA A 24 69.38 119.82 41.03
C ALA A 24 70.29 119.00 40.11
N ALA A 25 71.54 118.73 40.52
CA ALA A 25 72.44 117.87 39.76
C ALA A 25 71.95 116.42 39.72
N VAL A 26 71.46 115.90 40.85
CA VAL A 26 70.85 114.56 40.93
C VAL A 26 69.58 114.48 40.08
N ALA A 27 68.67 115.44 40.20
CA ALA A 27 67.45 115.50 39.38
C ALA A 27 67.78 115.62 37.88
N GLY A 28 68.80 116.40 37.53
CA GLY A 28 69.31 116.50 36.15
C GLY A 28 69.87 115.18 35.63
N ALA A 29 70.64 114.46 36.44
CA ALA A 29 71.17 113.13 36.11
C ALA A 29 70.04 112.10 35.94
N VAL A 30 69.05 112.09 36.84
CA VAL A 30 67.87 111.22 36.76
C VAL A 30 67.04 111.54 35.51
N ALA A 31 66.78 112.81 35.20
CA ALA A 31 66.05 113.21 34.01
C ALA A 31 66.81 112.86 32.71
N SER A 32 68.15 112.92 32.72
CA SER A 32 68.98 112.45 31.61
C SER A 32 68.91 110.93 31.45
N GLY A 33 69.06 110.19 32.54
CA GLY A 33 68.96 108.72 32.54
C GLY A 33 67.59 108.22 32.13
N ALA A 34 66.51 108.87 32.60
CA ALA A 34 65.14 108.56 32.21
C ALA A 34 64.89 108.80 30.70
N ARG A 35 65.44 109.88 30.13
CA ARG A 35 65.36 110.14 28.68
C ARG A 35 66.12 109.11 27.85
N GLN A 36 67.30 108.68 28.30
CA GLN A 36 68.06 107.61 27.64
C GLN A 36 67.33 106.26 27.73
N LEU A 37 66.80 105.91 28.91
CA LEU A 37 65.99 104.71 29.11
C LEU A 37 64.75 104.72 28.21
N LEU A 38 64.04 105.85 28.13
CA LEU A 38 62.87 105.99 27.27
C LEU A 38 63.23 105.74 25.79
N ALA A 39 64.32 106.33 25.30
CA ALA A 39 64.78 106.10 23.93
C ALA A 39 65.10 104.61 23.65
N HIS A 40 65.72 103.90 24.61
CA HIS A 40 65.97 102.46 24.47
C HIS A 40 64.67 101.63 24.50
N VAL A 41 63.72 102.00 25.36
CA VAL A 41 62.41 101.33 25.45
C VAL A 41 61.61 101.55 24.15
N GLU A 42 61.61 102.75 23.59
CA GLU A 42 60.94 103.06 22.32
C GLU A 42 61.51 102.23 21.15
N VAL A 43 62.83 102.09 21.07
CA VAL A 43 63.47 101.21 20.06
C VAL A 43 63.09 99.75 20.28
N SER A 44 63.10 99.27 21.54
CA SER A 44 62.74 97.90 21.88
C SER A 44 61.27 97.59 21.53
N LEU A 45 60.35 98.51 21.86
CA LEU A 45 58.93 98.41 21.51
C LEU A 45 58.73 98.41 20.00
N GLY A 46 59.41 99.30 19.27
CA GLY A 46 59.34 99.33 17.81
C GLY A 46 59.86 98.04 17.15
N ARG A 47 60.89 97.42 17.73
CA ARG A 47 61.37 96.10 17.28
C ARG A 47 60.37 94.99 17.60
N ALA A 48 59.86 94.95 18.82
CA ALA A 48 58.87 93.95 19.25
C ALA A 48 57.58 94.03 18.43
N ASP A 49 57.12 95.23 18.08
CA ASP A 49 55.94 95.44 17.24
C ASP A 49 56.15 94.91 15.81
N ARG A 50 57.32 95.18 15.21
CA ARG A 50 57.68 94.62 13.89
C ARG A 50 57.77 93.09 13.90
N GLU A 51 58.41 92.52 14.92
CA GLU A 51 58.50 91.07 15.09
C GLU A 51 57.12 90.43 15.29
N ARG A 52 56.23 91.06 16.09
CA ARG A 52 54.85 90.63 16.27
C ARG A 52 54.06 90.68 14.96
N SER A 53 54.09 91.82 14.26
CA SER A 53 53.37 91.97 12.99
C SER A 53 53.87 91.01 11.91
N ALA A 54 55.17 90.72 11.86
CA ALA A 54 55.73 89.73 10.95
C ALA A 54 55.24 88.30 11.30
N ALA A 55 55.20 87.95 12.59
CA ALA A 55 54.69 86.67 13.06
C ALA A 55 53.18 86.51 12.82
N GLU A 56 52.38 87.56 13.04
CA GLU A 56 50.94 87.59 12.74
C GLU A 56 50.68 87.42 11.25
N ALA A 57 51.43 88.10 10.38
CA ALA A 57 51.33 87.94 8.94
C ALA A 57 51.72 86.53 8.48
N ALA A 58 52.78 85.95 9.07
CA ALA A 58 53.18 84.57 8.77
C ALA A 58 52.13 83.55 9.22
N LYS A 59 51.57 83.72 10.41
CA LYS A 59 50.47 82.90 10.93
C LYS A 59 49.24 82.99 10.03
N ALA A 60 48.82 84.20 9.65
CA ALA A 60 47.67 84.41 8.77
C ALA A 60 47.85 83.71 7.41
N ARG A 61 49.06 83.77 6.82
CA ARG A 61 49.38 83.03 5.59
C ARG A 61 49.28 81.52 5.80
N GLY A 62 49.87 81.00 6.88
CA GLY A 62 49.80 79.56 7.19
C GLY A 62 48.37 79.07 7.44
N GLU A 63 47.53 79.87 8.12
CA GLU A 63 46.11 79.57 8.33
C GLU A 63 45.32 79.55 7.02
N GLN A 64 45.61 80.49 6.11
CA GLN A 64 45.00 80.53 4.78
C GLN A 64 45.40 79.32 3.93
N GLU A 65 46.70 79.00 3.87
CA GLU A 65 47.21 77.83 3.14
C GLU A 65 46.62 76.52 3.69
N LEU A 66 46.54 76.39 5.03
CA LEU A 66 45.92 75.24 5.68
C LEU A 66 44.42 75.14 5.35
N ALA A 67 43.71 76.26 5.31
CA ALA A 67 42.29 76.29 4.95
C ALA A 67 42.09 75.83 3.49
N VAL A 68 42.91 76.31 2.56
CA VAL A 68 42.87 75.90 1.15
C VAL A 68 43.17 74.40 1.02
N ALA A 69 44.25 73.91 1.66
CA ALA A 69 44.62 72.50 1.63
C ALA A 69 43.53 71.59 2.23
N ARG A 70 42.87 72.02 3.32
CA ARG A 70 41.76 71.29 3.93
C ARG A 70 40.53 71.21 3.02
N THR A 71 40.20 72.29 2.33
CA THR A 71 39.08 72.30 1.37
C THR A 71 39.37 71.37 0.20
N ALA A 72 40.56 71.47 -0.41
CA ALA A 72 40.98 70.57 -1.48
C ALA A 72 40.98 69.09 -1.03
N GLY A 73 41.46 68.80 0.18
CA GLY A 73 41.44 67.45 0.74
C GLY A 73 40.02 66.90 0.96
N ARG A 74 39.05 67.76 1.35
CA ARG A 74 37.64 67.37 1.47
C ARG A 74 37.00 67.10 0.10
N GLU A 75 37.30 67.92 -0.90
CA GLU A 75 36.80 67.74 -2.26
C GLU A 75 37.33 66.44 -2.88
N LEU A 76 38.64 66.22 -2.84
CA LEU A 76 39.26 64.99 -3.33
C LEU A 76 38.74 63.74 -2.61
N LYS A 77 38.53 63.82 -1.28
CA LYS A 77 37.91 62.72 -0.54
C LYS A 77 36.48 62.46 -1.03
N GLY A 78 35.69 63.50 -1.24
CA GLY A 78 34.33 63.36 -1.77
C GLY A 78 34.29 62.76 -3.18
N GLU A 79 35.27 63.06 -4.03
CA GLU A 79 35.42 62.41 -5.35
C GLU A 79 35.84 60.94 -5.22
N LEU A 80 36.78 60.63 -4.33
CA LEU A 80 37.22 59.26 -4.05
C LEU A 80 36.06 58.40 -3.53
N ASP A 81 35.27 58.91 -2.59
CA ASP A 81 34.11 58.21 -2.03
C ASP A 81 33.08 57.91 -3.14
N LYS A 82 32.77 58.90 -4.00
CA LYS A 82 31.87 58.71 -5.15
C LYS A 82 32.39 57.67 -6.15
N LEU A 83 33.68 57.70 -6.46
CA LEU A 83 34.28 56.74 -7.39
C LEU A 83 34.25 55.33 -6.81
N THR A 84 34.60 55.19 -5.53
CA THR A 84 34.58 53.92 -4.81
C THR A 84 33.18 53.32 -4.79
N ASP A 85 32.15 54.11 -4.48
CA ASP A 85 30.76 53.68 -4.51
C ASP A 85 30.32 53.21 -5.91
N SER A 86 30.77 53.89 -6.96
CA SER A 86 30.44 53.52 -8.34
C SER A 86 31.09 52.19 -8.77
N VAL A 87 32.35 51.98 -8.39
CA VAL A 87 33.09 50.73 -8.67
C VAL A 87 32.45 49.59 -7.90
N HIS A 88 32.18 49.77 -6.60
CA HIS A 88 31.55 48.74 -5.78
C HIS A 88 30.17 48.35 -6.31
N ARG A 89 29.35 49.32 -6.73
CA ARG A 89 28.05 49.05 -7.37
C ARG A 89 28.22 48.23 -8.65
N GLY A 90 29.21 48.56 -9.48
CA GLY A 90 29.53 47.82 -10.70
C GLY A 90 29.96 46.38 -10.41
N GLU A 91 30.81 46.18 -9.40
CA GLU A 91 31.27 44.86 -8.96
C GLU A 91 30.12 43.99 -8.45
N VAL A 92 29.22 44.55 -7.62
CA VAL A 92 28.05 43.86 -7.11
C VAL A 92 27.11 43.45 -8.23
N LEU A 93 26.78 44.36 -9.16
CA LEU A 93 25.96 44.04 -10.33
C LEU A 93 26.63 42.97 -11.22
N GLY A 94 27.94 43.06 -11.42
CA GLY A 94 28.70 42.07 -12.17
C GLY A 94 28.66 40.69 -11.51
N ALA A 95 28.81 40.63 -10.18
CA ALA A 95 28.71 39.39 -9.42
C ALA A 95 27.30 38.79 -9.49
N GLU A 96 26.25 39.60 -9.36
CA GLU A 96 24.86 39.17 -9.50
C GLU A 96 24.58 38.58 -10.89
N LYS A 97 25.04 39.25 -11.96
CA LYS A 97 24.86 38.74 -13.33
C LYS A 97 25.63 37.45 -13.58
N ARG A 98 26.86 37.31 -13.05
CA ARG A 98 27.63 36.06 -13.16
C ARG A 98 26.93 34.91 -12.45
N MET A 99 26.49 35.11 -11.21
CA MET A 99 25.74 34.10 -10.46
C MET A 99 24.44 33.71 -11.19
N ARG A 100 23.75 34.68 -11.80
CA ARG A 100 22.54 34.39 -12.58
C ARG A 100 22.82 33.59 -13.84
N ILE A 101 23.93 33.84 -14.52
CA ILE A 101 24.36 33.05 -15.69
C ILE A 101 24.65 31.62 -15.23
N GLU A 102 25.48 31.44 -14.21
CA GLU A 102 25.84 30.13 -13.67
C GLU A 102 24.59 29.31 -13.27
N GLN A 103 23.62 29.94 -12.58
CA GLN A 103 22.33 29.30 -12.26
C GLN A 103 21.57 28.82 -13.51
N LEU A 104 21.59 29.60 -14.59
CA LEU A 104 20.92 29.23 -15.83
C LEU A 104 21.67 28.11 -16.57
N GLU A 105 23.00 28.11 -16.51
CA GLU A 105 23.84 27.05 -17.08
C GLU A 105 23.62 25.72 -16.37
N THR A 106 23.64 25.71 -15.03
CA THR A 106 23.31 24.51 -14.24
C THR A 106 21.91 24.00 -14.57
N LYS A 107 20.93 24.92 -14.64
CA LYS A 107 19.55 24.56 -14.97
C LYS A 107 19.43 23.93 -16.36
N ALA A 108 20.14 24.44 -17.36
CA ALA A 108 20.14 23.88 -18.71
C ALA A 108 20.68 22.44 -18.72
N LEU A 109 21.76 22.17 -17.98
CA LEU A 109 22.34 20.85 -17.88
C LEU A 109 21.41 19.86 -17.13
N GLU A 110 20.88 20.27 -15.97
CA GLU A 110 20.08 19.40 -15.11
C GLU A 110 18.69 19.08 -15.69
N GLU A 111 17.99 20.09 -16.22
CA GLU A 111 16.61 19.90 -16.71
C GLU A 111 16.55 19.43 -18.16
N LEU A 112 17.49 19.88 -19.00
CA LEU A 112 17.44 19.63 -20.45
C LEU A 112 18.55 18.71 -20.94
N GLY A 113 19.62 18.50 -20.16
CA GLY A 113 20.75 17.66 -20.57
C GLY A 113 21.58 18.27 -21.72
N VAL A 114 21.51 19.59 -21.92
CA VAL A 114 22.18 20.29 -23.03
C VAL A 114 23.09 21.39 -22.49
N GLU A 115 24.29 21.49 -23.04
CA GLU A 115 25.24 22.56 -22.72
C GLU A 115 24.72 23.95 -23.18
N PRO A 116 25.01 25.04 -22.46
CA PRO A 116 24.49 26.38 -22.76
C PRO A 116 24.78 26.85 -24.20
N GLU A 117 25.98 26.58 -24.70
CA GLU A 117 26.39 26.95 -26.06
C GLU A 117 25.55 26.22 -27.11
N GLY A 118 25.30 24.93 -26.91
CA GLY A 118 24.43 24.13 -27.77
C GLY A 118 22.99 24.62 -27.74
N LEU A 119 22.49 24.97 -26.55
CA LEU A 119 21.14 25.50 -26.38
C LEU A 119 20.94 26.82 -27.15
N VAL A 120 21.91 27.75 -27.07
CA VAL A 120 21.86 29.01 -27.82
C VAL A 120 22.05 28.78 -29.31
N ALA A 121 22.96 27.88 -29.69
CA ALA A 121 23.25 27.59 -31.09
C ALA A 121 22.08 26.93 -31.83
N GLU A 122 21.33 26.06 -31.17
CA GLU A 122 20.24 25.28 -31.79
C GLU A 122 18.84 25.84 -31.49
N TYR A 123 18.63 26.41 -30.31
CA TYR A 123 17.33 26.87 -29.83
C TYR A 123 17.29 28.37 -29.48
N GLY A 124 18.33 29.12 -29.84
CA GLY A 124 18.40 30.56 -29.60
C GLY A 124 17.36 31.36 -30.42
N PRO A 125 17.10 32.63 -30.04
CA PRO A 125 16.12 33.49 -30.72
C PRO A 125 16.41 33.77 -32.20
N SER A 126 17.65 33.54 -32.65
CA SER A 126 18.08 33.66 -34.04
C SER A 126 17.69 32.46 -34.91
N ARG A 127 17.23 31.37 -34.31
CA ARG A 127 16.76 30.17 -35.02
C ARG A 127 15.26 30.23 -35.27
N LEU A 128 14.83 29.61 -36.35
CA LEU A 128 13.41 29.43 -36.62
C LEU A 128 12.84 28.37 -35.68
N VAL A 129 11.66 28.66 -35.13
CA VAL A 129 10.93 27.74 -34.27
C VAL A 129 10.22 26.72 -35.16
N PRO A 130 10.43 25.40 -34.95
CA PRO A 130 9.71 24.36 -35.67
C PRO A 130 8.19 24.49 -35.47
N PRO A 131 7.38 24.09 -36.47
CA PRO A 131 5.93 24.08 -36.34
C PRO A 131 5.50 23.30 -35.10
N SER A 132 4.49 23.81 -34.40
CA SER A 132 3.95 23.14 -33.22
C SER A 132 3.20 21.86 -33.64
N PRO A 133 3.25 20.78 -32.83
CA PRO A 133 2.33 19.68 -33.02
C PRO A 133 0.87 20.19 -32.93
N PRO A 134 -0.07 19.54 -33.64
CA PRO A 134 -1.47 19.93 -33.62
C PRO A 134 -2.02 19.90 -32.19
N ALA A 135 -2.84 20.88 -31.83
CA ALA A 135 -3.57 20.83 -30.57
C ALA A 135 -4.63 19.71 -30.58
N ASP A 136 -5.08 19.26 -29.41
CA ASP A 136 -6.12 18.22 -29.32
C ASP A 136 -7.39 18.65 -30.08
N GLY A 137 -7.75 17.88 -31.11
CA GLY A 137 -8.91 18.13 -31.98
C GLY A 137 -8.64 19.03 -33.19
N GLU A 138 -7.42 19.56 -33.34
CA GLU A 138 -7.00 20.33 -34.51
C GLU A 138 -6.47 19.40 -35.61
N ARG A 139 -7.00 19.53 -36.84
CA ARG A 139 -6.40 18.93 -38.03
C ARG A 139 -5.56 19.99 -38.74
N LEU A 140 -4.25 19.78 -38.78
CA LEU A 140 -3.38 20.54 -39.66
C LEU A 140 -3.70 20.18 -41.11
N PRO A 141 -3.58 21.13 -42.06
CA PRO A 141 -3.66 20.83 -43.48
C PRO A 141 -2.57 19.84 -43.88
N ASP A 142 -2.92 18.94 -44.79
CA ASP A 142 -1.98 17.97 -45.37
C ASP A 142 -0.92 18.61 -46.28
N ASP A 143 -1.11 19.89 -46.65
CA ASP A 143 -0.19 20.66 -47.48
C ASP A 143 1.10 21.03 -46.71
N PRO A 144 2.28 20.52 -47.10
CA PRO A 144 3.55 20.86 -46.46
C PRO A 144 3.91 22.34 -46.55
N ASP A 145 3.40 23.05 -47.56
CA ASP A 145 3.68 24.46 -47.80
C ASP A 145 2.71 25.40 -47.06
N ASP A 146 1.73 24.88 -46.31
CA ASP A 146 0.85 25.72 -45.48
C ASP A 146 1.67 26.49 -44.42
N PRO A 147 1.44 27.79 -44.22
CA PRO A 147 2.17 28.60 -43.24
C PRO A 147 2.18 28.05 -41.81
N ARG A 148 1.25 27.15 -41.43
CA ARG A 148 1.22 26.47 -40.13
C ARG A 148 2.22 25.31 -40.02
N ASN A 149 2.62 24.73 -41.14
CA ASN A 149 3.58 23.64 -41.23
C ASN A 149 5.02 24.14 -41.45
N GLN A 150 5.19 25.45 -41.72
CA GLN A 150 6.51 26.06 -41.91
C GLN A 150 7.11 26.57 -40.59
N PRO A 151 8.45 26.53 -40.44
CA PRO A 151 9.15 27.15 -39.32
C PRO A 151 8.94 28.67 -39.29
N ARG A 152 8.76 29.24 -38.09
CA ARG A 152 8.46 30.66 -37.91
C ARG A 152 9.52 31.39 -37.09
N PRO A 153 9.69 32.71 -37.25
CA PRO A 153 10.58 33.49 -36.39
C PRO A 153 10.22 33.38 -34.91
N PHE A 154 11.21 33.44 -34.03
CA PHE A 154 10.99 33.40 -32.59
C PHE A 154 10.23 34.64 -32.10
N VAL A 155 9.07 34.41 -31.47
CA VAL A 155 8.30 35.44 -30.76
C VAL A 155 8.17 35.01 -29.29
N ARG A 156 8.82 35.76 -28.38
CA ARG A 156 8.92 35.39 -26.96
C ARG A 156 7.56 35.09 -26.32
N ALA A 157 6.58 35.98 -26.50
CA ALA A 157 5.26 35.83 -25.88
C ALA A 157 4.52 34.56 -26.35
N GLU A 158 4.69 34.15 -27.60
CA GLU A 158 4.10 32.93 -28.13
C GLU A 158 4.78 31.68 -27.57
N GLN A 159 6.11 31.68 -27.47
CA GLN A 159 6.86 30.55 -26.92
C GLN A 159 6.62 30.37 -25.42
N GLU A 160 6.50 31.45 -24.66
CA GLU A 160 6.12 31.38 -23.24
C GLU A 160 4.71 30.78 -23.06
N LYS A 161 3.77 31.10 -23.96
CA LYS A 161 2.43 30.49 -23.96
C LYS A 161 2.49 29.02 -24.32
N ARG A 162 3.28 28.64 -25.32
CA ARG A 162 3.51 27.25 -25.75
C ARG A 162 4.13 26.42 -24.63
N LEU A 163 5.16 26.93 -23.95
CA LEU A 163 5.81 26.28 -22.82
C LEU A 163 4.81 26.01 -21.70
N LYS A 164 4.03 27.02 -21.29
CA LYS A 164 2.99 26.85 -20.25
C LYS A 164 1.94 25.80 -20.61
N ALA A 165 1.58 25.67 -21.88
CA ALA A 165 0.66 24.64 -22.33
C ALA A 165 1.28 23.24 -22.25
N ALA A 166 2.54 23.10 -22.69
CA ALA A 166 3.29 21.85 -22.61
C ALA A 166 3.54 21.41 -21.16
N GLU A 167 3.90 22.33 -20.26
CA GLU A 167 4.08 22.06 -18.83
C GLU A 167 2.78 21.56 -18.18
N ARG A 168 1.63 22.14 -18.55
CA ARG A 168 0.31 21.67 -18.07
C ARG A 168 0.00 20.26 -18.57
N ALA A 169 0.25 19.98 -19.85
CA ALA A 169 0.05 18.65 -20.43
C ALA A 169 0.98 17.61 -19.77
N TYR A 170 2.24 17.98 -19.52
CA TYR A 170 3.19 17.13 -18.80
C TYR A 170 2.73 16.85 -17.37
N GLN A 171 2.23 17.85 -16.65
CA GLN A 171 1.68 17.64 -15.30
C GLN A 171 0.44 16.74 -15.30
N GLN A 172 -0.38 16.76 -16.35
CA GLN A 172 -1.55 15.89 -16.48
C GLN A 172 -1.19 14.41 -16.70
N LEU A 173 -0.05 14.12 -17.33
CA LEU A 173 0.46 12.74 -17.46
C LEU A 173 0.77 12.09 -16.12
N GLY A 174 0.95 12.90 -15.06
CA GLY A 174 1.26 12.41 -13.73
C GLY A 174 2.68 11.87 -13.62
N LYS A 175 2.93 11.11 -12.54
CA LYS A 175 4.25 10.51 -12.32
C LYS A 175 4.35 9.22 -13.11
N VAL A 176 5.40 9.08 -13.92
CA VAL A 176 5.73 7.82 -14.59
C VAL A 176 6.08 6.79 -13.51
N ASN A 177 5.38 5.66 -13.48
CA ASN A 177 5.71 4.54 -12.60
C ASN A 177 6.80 3.68 -13.26
N PRO A 178 8.06 3.70 -12.77
CA PRO A 178 9.13 2.93 -13.37
C PRO A 178 8.94 1.41 -13.23
N LEU A 179 8.13 0.97 -12.26
CA LEU A 179 7.85 -0.45 -12.01
C LEU A 179 6.66 -0.98 -12.83
N ALA A 180 5.98 -0.13 -13.61
CA ALA A 180 4.75 -0.51 -14.31
C ALA A 180 4.94 -1.70 -15.26
N LEU A 181 6.10 -1.81 -15.91
CA LEU A 181 6.40 -2.92 -16.80
C LEU A 181 6.58 -4.24 -16.05
N GLU A 182 7.26 -4.21 -14.90
CA GLU A 182 7.46 -5.39 -14.04
C GLU A 182 6.15 -5.83 -13.39
N GLU A 183 5.36 -4.87 -12.89
CA GLU A 183 4.04 -5.12 -12.31
C GLU A 183 3.07 -5.71 -13.34
N PHE A 184 3.08 -5.20 -14.57
CA PHE A 184 2.26 -5.74 -15.65
C PHE A 184 2.63 -7.19 -15.96
N ALA A 185 3.92 -7.49 -16.11
CA ALA A 185 4.39 -8.85 -16.37
C ALA A 185 3.99 -9.82 -15.23
N ALA A 186 4.18 -9.41 -13.98
CA ALA A 186 3.79 -10.22 -12.82
C ALA A 186 2.26 -10.45 -12.74
N LEU A 187 1.46 -9.44 -13.07
CA LEU A 187 0.01 -9.56 -13.14
C LEU A 187 -0.45 -10.46 -14.29
N GLU A 188 0.20 -10.37 -15.44
CA GLU A 188 -0.08 -11.22 -16.60
C GLU A 188 0.20 -12.70 -16.29
N ASP A 189 1.35 -13.02 -15.68
CA ASP A 189 1.67 -14.37 -15.24
C ASP A 189 0.67 -14.91 -14.23
N ARG A 190 0.27 -14.09 -13.25
CA ARG A 190 -0.75 -14.46 -12.27
C ARG A 190 -2.11 -14.70 -12.92
N HIS A 191 -2.49 -13.85 -13.87
CA HIS A 191 -3.74 -14.00 -14.62
C HIS A 191 -3.75 -15.31 -15.43
N LYS A 192 -2.65 -15.61 -16.10
CA LYS A 192 -2.49 -16.85 -16.87
C LYS A 192 -2.63 -18.08 -15.98
N PHE A 193 -1.90 -18.12 -14.86
CA PHE A 193 -1.99 -19.21 -13.89
C PHE A 193 -3.41 -19.42 -13.37
N LEU A 194 -4.09 -18.35 -12.94
CA LEU A 194 -5.45 -18.43 -12.41
C LEU A 194 -6.46 -18.86 -13.48
N SER A 195 -6.26 -18.45 -14.73
CA SER A 195 -7.12 -18.85 -15.86
C SER A 195 -6.99 -20.35 -16.16
N GLU A 196 -5.77 -20.88 -16.18
CA GLU A 196 -5.52 -22.31 -16.36
C GLU A 196 -6.15 -23.14 -15.23
N GLN A 197 -5.95 -22.73 -13.96
CA GLN A 197 -6.55 -23.39 -12.79
C GLN A 197 -8.08 -23.36 -12.84
N LEU A 198 -8.69 -22.27 -13.31
CA LEU A 198 -10.14 -22.15 -13.42
C LEU A 198 -10.70 -23.13 -14.47
N GLU A 199 -10.04 -23.26 -15.62
CA GLU A 199 -10.47 -24.18 -16.67
C GLU A 199 -10.31 -25.65 -16.24
N ASP A 200 -9.22 -26.00 -15.55
CA ASP A 200 -9.04 -27.34 -14.99
C ASP A 200 -10.13 -27.69 -13.97
N LEU A 201 -10.51 -26.74 -13.12
CA LEU A 201 -11.56 -26.94 -12.12
C LEU A 201 -12.95 -27.09 -12.77
N LYS A 202 -13.24 -26.30 -13.82
CA LYS A 202 -14.48 -26.46 -14.61
C LYS A 202 -14.55 -27.83 -15.27
N LYS A 203 -13.44 -28.30 -15.85
CA LYS A 203 -13.35 -29.62 -16.47
C LYS A 203 -13.55 -30.73 -15.45
N THR A 204 -12.83 -30.68 -14.32
CA THR A 204 -12.97 -31.65 -13.21
C THR A 204 -14.40 -31.72 -12.71
N ARG A 205 -15.08 -30.58 -12.57
CA ARG A 205 -16.50 -30.56 -12.18
C ARG A 205 -17.40 -31.25 -13.21
N ALA A 206 -17.18 -31.01 -14.50
CA ALA A 206 -17.95 -31.66 -15.56
C ALA A 206 -17.73 -33.17 -15.55
N ASP A 207 -16.48 -33.62 -15.42
CA ASP A 207 -16.12 -35.04 -15.36
C ASP A 207 -16.76 -35.73 -14.14
N LEU A 208 -16.76 -35.09 -12.97
CA LEU A 208 -17.41 -35.64 -11.78
C LEU A 208 -18.93 -35.76 -11.93
N LEU A 209 -19.59 -34.77 -12.54
CA LEU A 209 -21.03 -34.84 -12.81
C LEU A 209 -21.37 -35.96 -13.80
N GLN A 210 -20.49 -36.21 -14.77
CA GLN A 210 -20.64 -37.32 -15.70
C GLN A 210 -20.53 -38.68 -14.98
N VAL A 211 -19.56 -38.83 -14.07
CA VAL A 211 -19.41 -40.04 -13.24
C VAL A 211 -20.64 -40.26 -12.37
N VAL A 212 -21.16 -39.21 -11.72
CA VAL A 212 -22.41 -39.31 -10.91
C VAL A 212 -23.55 -39.84 -11.78
N LYS A 213 -23.73 -39.28 -12.98
CA LYS A 213 -24.77 -39.72 -13.91
C LYS A 213 -24.62 -41.18 -14.30
N GLU A 214 -23.40 -41.62 -14.62
CA GLU A 214 -23.13 -43.02 -14.98
C GLU A 214 -23.40 -43.99 -13.82
N VAL A 215 -23.07 -43.58 -12.59
CA VAL A 215 -23.39 -44.35 -11.38
C VAL A 215 -24.90 -44.42 -11.17
N ASP A 216 -25.61 -43.30 -11.30
CA ASP A 216 -27.07 -43.25 -11.16
C ASP A 216 -27.76 -44.16 -12.19
N GLU A 217 -27.37 -44.07 -13.47
CA GLU A 217 -27.88 -44.95 -14.54
C GLU A 217 -27.61 -46.43 -14.23
N ARG A 218 -26.44 -46.74 -13.65
CA ARG A 218 -26.11 -48.13 -13.27
C ARG A 218 -26.90 -48.61 -12.07
N VAL A 219 -27.09 -47.77 -11.05
CA VAL A 219 -27.89 -48.08 -9.87
C VAL A 219 -29.34 -48.31 -10.28
N GLU A 220 -29.90 -47.47 -11.15
CA GLU A 220 -31.25 -47.58 -11.68
C GLU A 220 -31.47 -48.92 -12.39
N GLN A 221 -30.53 -49.32 -13.26
CA GLN A 221 -30.56 -50.61 -13.95
C GLN A 221 -30.54 -51.78 -12.97
N VAL A 222 -29.59 -51.80 -12.03
CA VAL A 222 -29.41 -52.89 -11.07
C VAL A 222 -30.63 -53.00 -10.15
N PHE A 223 -31.16 -51.87 -9.69
CA PHE A 223 -32.37 -51.84 -8.87
C PHE A 223 -33.59 -52.35 -9.66
N THR A 224 -33.79 -51.88 -10.89
CA THR A 224 -34.92 -52.30 -11.73
C THR A 224 -34.89 -53.81 -12.01
N GLU A 225 -33.72 -54.36 -12.33
CA GLU A 225 -33.53 -55.80 -12.49
C GLU A 225 -33.85 -56.55 -11.19
N ALA A 226 -33.25 -56.12 -10.07
CA ALA A 226 -33.44 -56.77 -8.77
C ALA A 226 -34.91 -56.72 -8.30
N TYR A 227 -35.61 -55.60 -8.51
CA TYR A 227 -37.03 -55.46 -8.19
C TYR A 227 -37.87 -56.42 -9.04
N ARG A 228 -37.65 -56.48 -10.36
CA ARG A 228 -38.41 -57.36 -11.25
C ARG A 228 -38.22 -58.84 -10.92
N ASP A 229 -36.99 -59.24 -10.60
CA ASP A 229 -36.70 -60.63 -10.20
C ASP A 229 -37.31 -60.96 -8.83
N THR A 230 -37.16 -60.07 -7.85
CA THR A 230 -37.75 -60.24 -6.51
C THR A 230 -39.28 -60.28 -6.57
N ALA A 231 -39.92 -59.41 -7.36
CA ALA A 231 -41.36 -59.37 -7.52
C ALA A 231 -41.91 -60.67 -8.14
N ARG A 232 -41.19 -61.24 -9.12
CA ARG A 232 -41.55 -62.53 -9.74
C ARG A 232 -41.46 -63.68 -8.74
N GLU A 233 -40.38 -63.75 -7.98
CA GLU A 233 -40.21 -64.78 -6.94
C GLU A 233 -41.23 -64.60 -5.81
N PHE A 234 -41.59 -63.36 -5.45
CA PHE A 234 -42.54 -63.06 -4.39
C PHE A 234 -43.93 -63.62 -4.65
N GLU A 235 -44.46 -63.51 -5.87
CA GLU A 235 -45.76 -64.10 -6.23
C GLU A 235 -45.75 -65.64 -6.05
N GLY A 236 -44.65 -66.29 -6.45
CA GLY A 236 -44.49 -67.74 -6.33
C GLY A 236 -44.29 -68.22 -4.89
N VAL A 237 -43.44 -67.54 -4.12
CA VAL A 237 -43.18 -67.86 -2.70
C VAL A 237 -44.41 -67.61 -1.85
N PHE A 238 -45.11 -66.48 -2.07
CA PHE A 238 -46.28 -66.11 -1.29
C PHE A 238 -47.44 -67.10 -1.49
N SER A 239 -47.72 -67.52 -2.73
CA SER A 239 -48.79 -68.48 -3.02
C SER A 239 -48.55 -69.88 -2.43
N ARG A 240 -47.28 -70.28 -2.26
CA ARG A 240 -46.90 -71.54 -1.57
C ARG A 240 -47.08 -71.44 -0.05
N LEU A 241 -46.71 -70.31 0.54
CA LEU A 241 -46.88 -70.06 1.97
C LEU A 241 -48.37 -69.86 2.35
N PHE A 242 -49.16 -69.27 1.46
CA PHE A 242 -50.59 -69.02 1.63
C PHE A 242 -51.39 -69.59 0.44
N PRO A 243 -51.77 -70.89 0.47
CA PRO A 243 -52.60 -71.49 -0.57
C PRO A 243 -53.92 -70.72 -0.74
N GLY A 244 -54.18 -70.21 -1.95
CA GLY A 244 -55.34 -69.38 -2.27
C GLY A 244 -55.21 -67.90 -1.87
N GLY A 245 -54.03 -67.46 -1.45
CA GLY A 245 -53.69 -66.05 -1.26
C GLY A 245 -52.87 -65.46 -2.42
N GLU A 246 -52.88 -64.14 -2.54
CA GLU A 246 -52.12 -63.39 -3.55
C GLU A 246 -51.22 -62.35 -2.87
N GLY A 247 -49.96 -62.25 -3.28
CA GLY A 247 -49.02 -61.25 -2.80
C GLY A 247 -48.37 -60.53 -3.96
N ARG A 248 -48.15 -59.21 -3.87
CA ARG A 248 -47.47 -58.41 -4.89
C ARG A 248 -46.58 -57.34 -4.26
N LEU A 249 -45.49 -57.00 -4.94
CA LEU A 249 -44.65 -55.85 -4.62
C LEU A 249 -45.03 -54.69 -5.52
N VAL A 250 -45.26 -53.51 -4.95
CA VAL A 250 -45.68 -52.32 -5.68
C VAL A 250 -44.69 -51.19 -5.39
N LEU A 251 -44.24 -50.51 -6.44
CA LEU A 251 -43.43 -49.30 -6.29
C LEU A 251 -44.33 -48.13 -5.86
N THR A 252 -43.90 -47.35 -4.87
CA THR A 252 -44.64 -46.15 -4.46
C THR A 252 -44.62 -45.08 -5.54
N ASP A 253 -43.52 -45.00 -6.30
CA ASP A 253 -43.35 -44.12 -7.45
C ASP A 253 -42.68 -44.87 -8.63
N PRO A 254 -43.46 -45.42 -9.57
CA PRO A 254 -42.91 -46.20 -10.68
C PRO A 254 -42.03 -45.40 -11.66
N ASP A 255 -42.12 -44.07 -11.65
CA ASP A 255 -41.42 -43.20 -12.60
C ASP A 255 -40.04 -42.75 -12.07
N ASP A 256 -39.76 -42.97 -10.78
CA ASP A 256 -38.47 -42.66 -10.14
C ASP A 256 -37.91 -43.87 -9.39
N MET A 257 -37.15 -44.70 -10.09
CA MET A 257 -36.53 -45.92 -9.55
C MET A 257 -35.45 -45.64 -8.50
N LEU A 258 -34.90 -44.42 -8.41
CA LEU A 258 -33.86 -44.07 -7.45
C LEU A 258 -34.45 -43.61 -6.10
N ALA A 259 -35.61 -42.96 -6.13
CA ALA A 259 -36.27 -42.45 -4.92
C ALA A 259 -37.50 -43.27 -4.47
N THR A 260 -37.99 -44.20 -5.29
CA THR A 260 -39.19 -44.99 -4.95
C THR A 260 -38.99 -45.89 -3.73
N GLY A 261 -40.03 -45.99 -2.90
CA GLY A 261 -40.20 -47.07 -1.93
C GLY A 261 -40.78 -48.34 -2.56
N VAL A 262 -40.78 -49.42 -1.78
CA VAL A 262 -41.39 -50.71 -2.15
C VAL A 262 -42.45 -51.07 -1.10
N ASP A 263 -43.71 -51.10 -1.52
CA ASP A 263 -44.84 -51.54 -0.71
C ASP A 263 -45.14 -53.03 -0.95
N VAL A 264 -45.49 -53.74 0.13
CA VAL A 264 -45.88 -55.14 0.07
C VAL A 264 -47.39 -55.26 0.22
N GLU A 265 -48.07 -55.67 -0.85
CA GLU A 265 -49.48 -56.04 -0.81
C GLU A 265 -49.62 -57.54 -0.56
N ALA A 266 -50.39 -57.92 0.46
CA ALA A 266 -50.63 -59.32 0.83
C ALA A 266 -52.12 -59.57 1.07
N ARG A 267 -52.66 -60.57 0.37
CA ARG A 267 -54.07 -61.02 0.46
C ARG A 267 -54.10 -62.50 0.88
N PRO A 268 -54.22 -62.80 2.18
CA PRO A 268 -54.44 -64.15 2.67
C PRO A 268 -55.79 -64.72 2.19
N PRO A 269 -55.96 -66.05 2.16
CA PRO A 269 -57.20 -66.69 1.70
C PRO A 269 -58.43 -66.18 2.46
N GLY A 270 -59.43 -65.69 1.72
CA GLY A 270 -60.71 -65.22 2.28
C GLY A 270 -60.74 -63.77 2.78
N LYS A 271 -59.66 -62.97 2.64
CA LYS A 271 -59.64 -61.55 3.06
C LYS A 271 -59.19 -60.60 1.95
N LYS A 272 -59.84 -59.43 1.85
CA LYS A 272 -59.46 -58.33 0.94
C LYS A 272 -58.48 -57.34 1.61
N VAL A 273 -57.33 -57.79 2.09
CA VAL A 273 -56.38 -56.88 2.77
C VAL A 273 -55.43 -56.24 1.75
N LYS A 274 -55.13 -54.93 1.91
CA LYS A 274 -54.27 -54.15 0.98
C LYS A 274 -52.99 -53.59 1.61
N ARG A 275 -52.81 -53.64 2.94
CA ARG A 275 -51.59 -53.14 3.63
C ARG A 275 -51.20 -54.06 4.79
N LEU A 276 -49.90 -54.26 5.01
CA LEU A 276 -49.31 -55.14 6.04
C LEU A 276 -49.80 -54.84 7.48
N SER A 277 -50.14 -53.58 7.78
CA SER A 277 -50.59 -53.13 9.11
C SER A 277 -51.91 -53.75 9.56
N LEU A 278 -52.68 -54.32 8.64
CA LEU A 278 -54.01 -54.91 8.88
C LEU A 278 -53.98 -56.44 9.03
N LEU A 279 -52.79 -57.05 9.06
CA LEU A 279 -52.58 -58.50 9.21
C LEU A 279 -52.41 -58.92 10.68
N SER A 280 -52.84 -60.15 11.00
CA SER A 280 -52.55 -60.77 12.31
C SER A 280 -51.03 -60.93 12.52
N GLY A 281 -50.58 -61.07 13.76
CA GLY A 281 -49.15 -61.18 14.09
C GLY A 281 -48.44 -62.30 13.31
N GLY A 282 -49.04 -63.49 13.22
CA GLY A 282 -48.49 -64.61 12.45
C GLY A 282 -48.49 -64.39 10.93
N GLU A 283 -49.57 -63.82 10.38
CA GLU A 283 -49.67 -63.50 8.94
C GLU A 283 -48.63 -62.44 8.52
N ARG A 284 -48.35 -61.47 9.40
CA ARG A 284 -47.35 -60.42 9.18
C ARG A 284 -45.93 -60.99 9.17
N SER A 285 -45.59 -61.82 10.16
CA SER A 285 -44.29 -62.48 10.23
C SER A 285 -44.06 -63.38 9.02
N LEU A 286 -45.08 -64.15 8.61
CA LEU A 286 -44.94 -65.04 7.46
C LEU A 286 -44.85 -64.27 6.13
N THR A 287 -45.51 -63.10 6.01
CA THR A 287 -45.36 -62.22 4.84
C THR A 287 -43.94 -61.61 4.78
N ALA A 288 -43.37 -61.22 5.91
CA ALA A 288 -41.99 -60.74 5.97
C ALA A 288 -40.98 -61.85 5.59
N VAL A 289 -41.20 -63.08 6.09
CA VAL A 289 -40.40 -64.25 5.69
C VAL A 289 -40.56 -64.54 4.20
N ALA A 290 -41.76 -64.43 3.64
CA ALA A 290 -42.00 -64.57 2.21
C ALA A 290 -41.16 -63.57 1.40
N LEU A 291 -41.12 -62.30 1.82
CA LEU A 291 -40.31 -61.27 1.17
C LEU A 291 -38.81 -61.61 1.24
N LEU A 292 -38.30 -61.98 2.42
CA LEU A 292 -36.90 -62.33 2.60
C LEU A 292 -36.48 -63.53 1.73
N VAL A 293 -37.29 -64.59 1.74
CA VAL A 293 -37.07 -65.75 0.86
C VAL A 293 -37.07 -65.35 -0.61
N SER A 294 -37.96 -64.46 -1.02
CA SER A 294 -38.05 -64.03 -2.43
C SER A 294 -36.82 -63.25 -2.87
N ILE A 295 -36.27 -62.41 -1.97
CA ILE A 295 -34.99 -61.74 -2.18
C ILE A 295 -33.87 -62.78 -2.31
N PHE A 296 -33.85 -63.79 -1.45
CA PHE A 296 -32.82 -64.85 -1.47
C PHE A 296 -32.89 -65.72 -2.74
N LYS A 297 -34.09 -66.05 -3.23
CA LYS A 297 -34.26 -66.76 -4.50
C LYS A 297 -33.84 -65.91 -5.71
N ALA A 298 -34.17 -64.62 -5.70
CA ALA A 298 -33.81 -63.70 -6.77
C ALA A 298 -32.29 -63.40 -6.82
N ARG A 299 -31.64 -63.34 -5.64
CA ARG A 299 -30.20 -63.07 -5.50
C ARG A 299 -29.59 -64.06 -4.50
N PRO A 300 -29.17 -65.25 -4.95
CA PRO A 300 -28.61 -66.27 -4.07
C PRO A 300 -27.26 -65.84 -3.49
N SER A 301 -27.11 -65.99 -2.18
CA SER A 301 -25.88 -65.79 -1.44
C SER A 301 -25.19 -67.14 -1.18
N PRO A 302 -23.88 -67.18 -0.94
CA PRO A 302 -23.18 -68.43 -0.64
C PRO A 302 -23.73 -69.15 0.60
N PHE A 303 -24.16 -68.39 1.61
CA PHE A 303 -24.79 -68.92 2.81
C PHE A 303 -25.80 -67.94 3.42
N TYR A 304 -26.72 -68.47 4.22
CA TYR A 304 -27.72 -67.73 4.99
C TYR A 304 -27.69 -68.18 6.45
N VAL A 305 -27.83 -67.22 7.37
CA VAL A 305 -27.99 -67.47 8.81
C VAL A 305 -29.38 -66.99 9.22
N MET A 306 -30.17 -67.88 9.80
CA MET A 306 -31.53 -67.60 10.26
C MET A 306 -31.63 -67.91 11.74
N ASP A 307 -32.05 -66.93 12.54
CA ASP A 307 -32.15 -67.05 14.00
C ASP A 307 -33.61 -66.93 14.45
N GLU A 308 -34.16 -68.03 14.96
CA GLU A 308 -35.53 -68.19 15.49
C GLU A 308 -36.64 -67.59 14.61
N VAL A 309 -36.47 -67.65 13.29
CA VAL A 309 -37.40 -67.05 12.30
C VAL A 309 -38.80 -67.66 12.34
N GLU A 310 -38.95 -68.84 12.94
CA GLU A 310 -40.18 -69.61 13.00
C GLU A 310 -40.91 -69.56 14.35
N ALA A 311 -40.41 -68.80 15.34
CA ALA A 311 -40.93 -68.82 16.71
C ALA A 311 -42.42 -68.39 16.85
N ALA A 312 -42.93 -67.63 15.87
CA ALA A 312 -44.30 -67.14 15.84
C ALA A 312 -45.24 -67.91 14.87
N LEU A 313 -44.78 -69.05 14.32
CA LEU A 313 -45.52 -69.81 13.32
C LEU A 313 -46.26 -71.00 13.94
N ASP A 314 -47.46 -71.28 13.43
CA ASP A 314 -48.18 -72.52 13.73
C ASP A 314 -47.57 -73.73 12.99
N ASP A 315 -47.94 -74.94 13.41
CA ASP A 315 -47.44 -76.21 12.85
C ASP A 315 -47.63 -76.33 11.33
N THR A 316 -48.68 -75.71 10.77
CA THR A 316 -48.99 -75.80 9.34
C THR A 316 -48.09 -74.87 8.52
N ASN A 317 -47.92 -73.64 8.99
CA ASN A 317 -47.06 -72.64 8.36
C ASN A 317 -45.57 -72.96 8.55
N LEU A 318 -45.19 -73.55 9.69
CA LEU A 318 -43.85 -74.09 9.94
C LEU A 318 -43.48 -75.14 8.88
N GLN A 319 -44.38 -76.09 8.57
CA GLN A 319 -44.12 -77.10 7.54
C GLN A 319 -44.02 -76.52 6.13
N ARG A 320 -44.68 -75.38 5.84
CA ARG A 320 -44.53 -74.68 4.55
C ARG A 320 -43.19 -73.96 4.47
N LEU A 321 -42.77 -73.31 5.55
CA LEU A 321 -41.47 -72.65 5.64
C LEU A 321 -40.31 -73.64 5.49
N ILE A 322 -40.38 -74.78 6.19
CA ILE A 322 -39.35 -75.83 6.10
C ILE A 322 -39.18 -76.32 4.65
N ARG A 323 -40.27 -76.52 3.90
CA ARG A 323 -40.19 -76.91 2.48
C ARG A 323 -39.49 -75.87 1.61
N ILE A 324 -39.70 -74.59 1.89
CA ILE A 324 -39.03 -73.50 1.18
C ILE A 324 -37.54 -73.44 1.54
N MET A 325 -37.19 -73.65 2.81
CA MET A 325 -35.79 -73.77 3.23
C MET A 325 -35.11 -74.95 2.53
N GLN A 326 -35.82 -76.06 2.34
CA GLN A 326 -35.33 -77.23 1.59
C GLN A 326 -35.10 -76.95 0.10
N GLU A 327 -35.83 -76.01 -0.50
CA GLU A 327 -35.53 -75.56 -1.87
C GLU A 327 -34.32 -74.63 -1.90
N LEU A 328 -34.20 -73.73 -0.91
CA LEU A 328 -33.08 -72.79 -0.82
C LEU A 328 -31.74 -73.50 -0.60
N GLN A 329 -31.72 -74.62 0.14
CA GLN A 329 -30.50 -75.41 0.36
C GLN A 329 -29.94 -76.04 -0.92
N GLU A 330 -30.73 -76.18 -1.99
CA GLU A 330 -30.23 -76.70 -3.27
C GLU A 330 -29.19 -75.77 -3.90
N ALA A 331 -29.25 -74.48 -3.58
CA ALA A 331 -28.38 -73.45 -4.16
C ALA A 331 -27.44 -72.78 -3.15
N SER A 332 -27.76 -72.80 -1.84
CA SER A 332 -27.04 -72.04 -0.81
C SER A 332 -26.92 -72.81 0.50
N GLN A 333 -25.87 -72.55 1.30
CA GLN A 333 -25.76 -73.15 2.63
C GLN A 333 -26.68 -72.46 3.64
N LEU A 334 -27.51 -73.22 4.36
CA LEU A 334 -28.38 -72.67 5.42
C LEU A 334 -27.86 -73.04 6.81
N ILE A 335 -27.74 -72.04 7.69
CA ILE A 335 -27.48 -72.19 9.12
C ILE A 335 -28.71 -71.69 9.85
N VAL A 336 -29.44 -72.59 10.50
CA VAL A 336 -30.68 -72.25 11.20
C VAL A 336 -30.49 -72.47 12.70
N ILE A 337 -30.69 -71.42 13.49
CA ILE A 337 -30.72 -71.45 14.94
C ILE A 337 -32.18 -71.54 15.35
N THR A 338 -32.55 -72.63 16.02
CA THR A 338 -33.94 -72.92 16.34
C THR A 338 -34.08 -73.82 17.56
N HIS A 339 -35.22 -73.71 18.24
CA HIS A 339 -35.69 -74.67 19.25
C HIS A 339 -36.85 -75.56 18.73
N GLN A 340 -37.27 -75.38 17.46
CA GLN A 340 -38.39 -76.13 16.87
C GLN A 340 -37.96 -77.51 16.39
N LYS A 341 -38.59 -78.55 16.97
CA LYS A 341 -38.26 -79.95 16.67
C LYS A 341 -38.40 -80.30 15.18
N ARG A 342 -39.47 -79.80 14.52
CA ARG A 342 -39.71 -80.06 13.10
C ARG A 342 -38.64 -79.47 12.18
N THR A 343 -38.08 -78.29 12.52
CA THR A 343 -36.97 -77.69 11.77
C THR A 343 -35.69 -78.52 11.97
N MET A 344 -35.43 -78.96 13.20
CA MET A 344 -34.27 -79.82 13.52
C MET A 344 -34.30 -81.17 12.79
N GLU A 345 -35.49 -81.76 12.61
CA GLU A 345 -35.67 -83.06 11.95
C GLU A 345 -35.25 -83.06 10.47
N VAL A 346 -35.21 -81.89 9.83
CA VAL A 346 -34.93 -81.73 8.40
C VAL A 346 -33.48 -81.32 8.12
N ALA A 347 -32.69 -81.01 9.16
CA ALA A 347 -31.30 -80.59 9.01
C ALA A 347 -30.36 -81.75 8.68
N ASP A 348 -29.34 -81.52 7.84
CA ASP A 348 -28.27 -82.49 7.57
C ASP A 348 -27.30 -82.64 8.76
N ALA A 349 -27.16 -81.60 9.57
CA ALA A 349 -26.31 -81.61 10.75
C ALA A 349 -26.91 -80.73 11.85
N LEU A 350 -26.85 -81.22 13.08
CA LEU A 350 -27.25 -80.49 14.28
C LEU A 350 -26.02 -80.11 15.09
N TYR A 351 -25.98 -78.85 15.49
CA TYR A 351 -25.00 -78.31 16.41
C TYR A 351 -25.74 -77.85 17.67
N GLY A 352 -25.53 -78.56 18.78
CA GLY A 352 -26.09 -78.22 20.08
C GLY A 352 -25.09 -77.42 20.91
N VAL A 353 -25.54 -76.32 21.52
CA VAL A 353 -24.75 -75.56 22.49
C VAL A 353 -25.19 -75.96 23.90
N SER A 354 -24.24 -76.39 24.73
CA SER A 354 -24.48 -76.73 26.14
C SER A 354 -23.55 -75.92 27.02
N MET A 355 -24.08 -75.35 28.10
CA MET A 355 -23.28 -74.69 29.13
C MET A 355 -22.90 -75.72 30.20
N GLN A 356 -21.61 -75.87 30.47
CA GLN A 356 -21.14 -76.57 31.67
C GLN A 356 -21.14 -75.60 32.87
N GLY A 357 -21.10 -76.14 34.09
CA GLY A 357 -21.29 -75.38 35.34
C GLY A 357 -20.23 -74.29 35.64
N ASP A 358 -19.24 -74.12 34.75
CA ASP A 358 -18.20 -73.09 34.77
C ASP A 358 -18.56 -71.84 33.93
N GLY A 359 -19.74 -71.80 33.32
CA GLY A 359 -20.18 -70.66 32.50
C GLY A 359 -19.55 -70.62 31.10
N VAL A 360 -18.83 -71.68 30.71
CA VAL A 360 -18.25 -71.82 29.37
C VAL A 360 -19.22 -72.61 28.48
N SER A 361 -19.57 -72.04 27.33
CA SER A 361 -20.39 -72.72 26.31
C SER A 361 -19.54 -73.69 25.50
N LYS A 362 -19.98 -74.96 25.41
CA LYS A 362 -19.36 -76.00 24.58
C LYS A 362 -20.30 -76.40 23.46
N VAL A 363 -19.76 -76.51 22.25
CA VAL A 363 -20.50 -76.95 21.05
C VAL A 363 -20.36 -78.46 20.90
N ILE A 364 -21.49 -79.14 20.70
CA ILE A 364 -21.61 -80.56 20.38
C ILE A 364 -22.20 -80.66 18.97
N SER A 365 -21.67 -81.53 18.13
CA SER A 365 -22.12 -81.71 16.74
C SER A 365 -22.59 -83.14 16.48
N GLN A 366 -23.70 -83.30 15.77
CA GLN A 366 -24.22 -84.58 15.33
C GLN A 366 -24.68 -84.48 13.87
N ARG A 367 -24.18 -85.36 12.99
CA ARG A 367 -24.65 -85.43 11.60
C ARG A 367 -25.89 -86.31 11.51
N LEU A 368 -26.96 -85.78 10.94
CA LEU A 368 -28.17 -86.53 10.62
C LEU A 368 -27.99 -87.01 9.16
N ARG A 369 -28.32 -88.27 8.88
CA ARG A 369 -27.90 -88.92 7.63
C ARG A 369 -28.64 -88.42 6.40
#